data_AF-A0A1G6MBU6-F1
#
_entry.id   AF-A0A1G6MBU6-F1
#
_cell.length_a   1.000
_cell.length_b   1.000
_cell.length_c   1.000
_cell.angle_alpha   90.00
_cell.angle_beta   90.00
_cell.angle_gamma   90.00
#
_symmetry.space_group_name_H-M   'P 1'
#
loop_
_entity.id
_entity.type
_entity.pdbx_description
1 polymer ?
#
loop_
_entity_poly.entity_id
_entity_poly.type
_entity_poly.pdbx_seq_one_letter_code
_entity_poly.pdbx_strand_id
1 'polypeptide(L)'
;MAATLLGTGTGTADPASLTLGHQCPFPLIGDQPTTLKIDTDLPATMPVGAPTGERQVTTTLTIPSTGLSLVGASALTGEAHLTLHAKVTFGSTVIPIAVPVDLATEGTPSLNPSTTLVGAGRFPSLVFPESGAAAVDITETDLVMRLTPRKPDGSDTGLGTFDTVCRQNPGQPTRLATVSVVFPPIPAPATPTGLRATATTETAVSLAWDTGVEPASRYEVLVDGAHTATATSATATVTGLTAGTTYAFQVRAVDANGTASPPSEPFTVRTKLGTAVHPFHLTGTSRIAAAATTVAVAGDLRIEADRDSGEHRRTDLTLRPTKANTRLLGVLPATADVVFTVDGARSAVAEGTLTVAANVTIALPRVTVLGYVVSQSPTCRTETPAEITLRSTPDFTPTTGGSLDGAYTIPAFTGCGSATGLVNTLAAGPGNTVRLALTSP
;
A
#
# COMPACT_ATOMS: atom_id res chain seq x y z
N MET A 1 -9.33 13.85 -19.54
CA MET A 1 -8.60 14.90 -18.80
C MET A 1 -9.63 15.80 -18.14
N ALA A 2 -9.98 15.51 -16.89
CA ALA A 2 -10.91 16.33 -16.10
C ALA A 2 -10.08 16.97 -14.98
N ALA A 3 -9.84 18.27 -15.10
CA ALA A 3 -9.10 19.03 -14.10
C ALA A 3 -10.03 19.27 -12.90
N THR A 4 -9.75 18.60 -11.80
CA THR A 4 -10.40 18.82 -10.51
C THR A 4 -9.87 20.15 -9.96
N LEU A 5 -10.67 21.21 -10.04
CA LEU A 5 -10.40 22.45 -9.32
C LEU A 5 -10.53 22.18 -7.82
N LEU A 6 -9.39 22.18 -7.12
CA LEU A 6 -9.35 22.29 -5.67
C LEU A 6 -9.96 23.65 -5.30
N GLY A 7 -11.15 23.61 -4.70
CA GLY A 7 -11.75 24.78 -4.09
C GLY A 7 -10.83 25.28 -2.98
N THR A 8 -10.23 26.45 -3.18
CA THR A 8 -9.68 27.24 -2.10
C THR A 8 -10.85 27.65 -1.22
N GLY A 9 -11.07 26.91 -0.13
CA GLY A 9 -11.94 27.35 0.94
C GLY A 9 -11.36 28.65 1.48
N THR A 10 -11.88 29.79 1.04
CA THR A 10 -11.72 31.05 1.77
C THR A 10 -12.50 30.86 3.06
N GLY A 11 -11.83 30.30 4.06
CA GLY A 11 -12.30 30.32 5.44
C GLY A 11 -12.50 31.77 5.80
N THR A 12 -13.74 32.25 5.70
CA THR A 12 -14.13 33.54 6.25
C THR A 12 -13.92 33.40 7.74
N ALA A 13 -12.84 34.00 8.25
CA ALA A 13 -12.63 34.10 9.68
C ALA A 13 -13.87 34.77 10.27
N ASP A 14 -14.47 34.14 11.28
CA ASP A 14 -15.55 34.77 12.04
C ASP A 14 -14.95 36.05 12.66
N PRO A 15 -15.49 37.24 12.37
CA PRO A 15 -14.86 38.49 12.79
C PRO A 15 -14.80 38.52 14.32
N ALA A 16 -13.60 38.71 14.85
CA ALA A 16 -13.41 38.86 16.27
C ALA A 16 -13.98 40.22 16.70
N SER A 17 -14.81 40.23 17.76
CA SER A 17 -15.54 41.41 18.18
C SER A 17 -15.42 41.63 19.69
N LEU A 18 -15.21 42.89 20.09
CA LEU A 18 -15.14 43.32 21.48
C LEU A 18 -15.96 44.58 21.68
N THR A 19 -16.73 44.65 22.76
CA THR A 19 -17.47 45.86 23.14
C THR A 19 -16.99 46.37 24.48
N LEU A 20 -16.54 47.62 24.50
CA LEU A 20 -16.07 48.33 25.68
C LEU A 20 -16.99 49.51 25.98
N GLY A 21 -17.21 49.80 27.25
CA GLY A 21 -17.95 50.96 27.69
C GLY A 21 -17.01 52.05 28.22
N HIS A 22 -17.40 53.30 27.99
CA HIS A 22 -16.63 54.47 28.42
C HIS A 22 -17.54 55.49 29.12
N GLN A 23 -16.95 56.32 29.97
CA GLN A 23 -17.58 57.52 30.53
C GLN A 23 -16.93 58.75 29.89
N CYS A 24 -17.73 59.58 29.22
CA CYS A 24 -17.25 60.80 28.58
C CYS A 24 -17.85 62.03 29.29
N PRO A 25 -17.04 62.87 29.95
CA PRO A 25 -17.53 64.04 30.68
C PRO A 25 -18.00 65.12 29.71
N PHE A 26 -19.31 65.35 29.61
CA PHE A 26 -19.86 66.42 28.79
C PHE A 26 -20.18 67.63 29.68
N PRO A 27 -19.83 68.86 29.25
CA PRO A 27 -20.18 70.06 30.01
C PRO A 27 -21.68 70.11 30.34
N LEU A 28 -22.06 70.66 31.50
CA LEU A 28 -23.45 70.85 31.97
C LEU A 28 -24.31 69.59 32.19
N ILE A 29 -23.96 68.43 31.62
CA ILE A 29 -24.75 67.19 31.71
C ILE A 29 -23.98 66.01 32.32
N GLY A 30 -22.70 66.20 32.65
CA GLY A 30 -21.87 65.22 33.35
C GLY A 30 -21.43 64.05 32.47
N ASP A 31 -21.02 62.95 33.11
CA ASP A 31 -20.51 61.77 32.43
C ASP A 31 -21.61 61.08 31.61
N GLN A 32 -21.36 60.96 30.30
CA GLN A 32 -22.21 60.24 29.37
C GLN A 32 -21.64 58.84 29.11
N PRO A 33 -22.43 57.77 29.30
CA PRO A 33 -21.99 56.42 28.99
C PRO A 33 -21.95 56.23 27.48
N THR A 34 -20.79 55.88 26.91
CA THR A 34 -20.65 55.55 25.49
C THR A 34 -20.21 54.10 25.33
N THR A 35 -20.48 53.52 24.17
CA THR A 35 -20.14 52.13 23.85
C THR A 35 -19.27 52.08 22.61
N LEU A 36 -18.05 51.55 22.74
CA LEU A 36 -17.12 51.32 21.65
C LEU A 36 -17.16 49.84 21.26
N LYS A 37 -17.67 49.54 20.06
CA LYS A 37 -17.53 48.23 19.44
C LYS A 37 -16.27 48.21 18.56
N ILE A 38 -15.49 47.14 18.67
CA ILE A 38 -14.25 46.90 17.92
C ILE A 38 -14.44 45.57 17.18
N ASP A 39 -14.39 45.60 15.86
CA ASP A 39 -14.45 44.42 15.00
C ASP A 39 -13.13 44.28 14.23
N THR A 40 -12.62 43.06 14.08
CA THR A 40 -11.37 42.82 13.34
C THR A 40 -11.39 41.51 12.54
N ASP A 41 -10.62 41.46 11.46
CA ASP A 41 -10.45 40.31 10.57
C ASP A 41 -9.30 39.38 10.99
N LEU A 42 -8.94 39.38 12.27
CA LEU A 42 -7.94 38.46 12.83
C LEU A 42 -8.39 37.00 12.61
N PRO A 43 -7.55 36.13 12.03
CA PRO A 43 -7.90 34.74 11.81
C PRO A 43 -7.89 33.96 13.12
N ALA A 44 -8.74 32.94 13.24
CA ALA A 44 -8.73 32.05 14.41
C ALA A 44 -7.45 31.20 14.51
N THR A 45 -6.80 30.90 13.37
CA THR A 45 -5.58 30.10 13.29
C THR A 45 -4.59 30.69 12.29
N MET A 46 -3.30 30.47 12.51
CA MET A 46 -2.24 30.87 11.57
C MET A 46 -1.03 29.91 11.60
N PRO A 47 -0.28 29.79 10.49
CA PRO A 47 0.91 28.95 10.46
C PRO A 47 2.08 29.57 11.22
N VAL A 48 2.86 28.73 11.91
CA VAL A 48 4.15 29.11 12.51
C VAL A 48 5.06 29.73 11.45
N GLY A 49 5.71 30.85 11.80
CA GLY A 49 6.69 31.54 10.95
C GLY A 49 6.08 32.37 9.81
N ALA A 50 4.78 32.28 9.55
CA ALA A 50 4.13 33.09 8.53
C ALA A 50 3.75 34.48 9.08
N PRO A 51 3.88 35.55 8.27
CA PRO A 51 3.39 36.87 8.66
C PRO A 51 1.86 36.89 8.75
N THR A 52 1.30 37.54 9.77
CA THR A 52 -0.16 37.72 9.90
C THR A 52 -0.73 38.57 8.77
N GLY A 53 0.09 39.40 8.12
CA GLY A 53 -0.37 40.51 7.27
C GLY A 53 -0.92 41.66 8.13
N GLU A 54 -1.14 42.81 7.50
CA GLU A 54 -1.92 43.88 8.11
C GLU A 54 -3.38 43.42 8.27
N ARG A 55 -3.97 43.71 9.43
CA ARG A 55 -5.33 43.26 9.77
C ARG A 55 -6.22 44.45 10.03
N GLN A 56 -7.38 44.48 9.40
CA GLN A 56 -8.30 45.61 9.51
C GLN A 56 -8.97 45.60 10.87
N VAL A 57 -9.12 46.79 11.43
CA VAL A 57 -9.91 47.05 12.63
C VAL A 57 -10.96 48.07 12.27
N THR A 58 -12.22 47.73 12.47
CA THR A 58 -13.34 48.67 12.37
C THR A 58 -13.84 48.97 13.76
N THR A 59 -14.13 50.22 14.02
CA THR A 59 -14.65 50.66 15.31
C THR A 59 -15.95 51.42 15.12
N THR A 60 -16.87 51.22 16.05
CA THR A 60 -18.15 51.91 16.10
C THR A 60 -18.38 52.43 17.50
N LEU A 61 -18.24 53.75 17.67
CA LEU A 61 -18.54 54.43 18.91
C LEU A 61 -20.01 54.88 18.90
N THR A 62 -20.79 54.42 19.87
CA THR A 62 -22.20 54.77 20.05
C THR A 62 -22.35 55.74 21.21
N ILE A 63 -22.91 56.92 20.91
CA ILE A 63 -23.18 57.98 21.88
C ILE A 63 -24.71 58.08 22.09
N PRO A 64 -25.23 57.83 23.30
CA PRO A 64 -26.66 57.87 23.56
C PRO A 64 -27.20 59.31 23.58
N SER A 65 -28.46 59.47 23.19
CA SER A 65 -29.14 60.77 23.18
C SER A 65 -29.61 61.26 24.55
N THR A 66 -29.61 60.41 25.59
CA THR A 66 -30.28 60.69 26.88
C THR A 66 -29.85 62.01 27.51
N GLY A 67 -28.55 62.26 27.72
CA GLY A 67 -28.09 63.53 28.28
C GLY A 67 -28.13 64.69 27.27
N LEU A 68 -27.87 64.43 26.00
CA LEU A 68 -27.87 65.45 24.94
C LEU A 68 -29.29 66.00 24.66
N SER A 69 -30.33 65.20 24.89
CA SER A 69 -31.73 65.62 24.79
C SER A 69 -32.12 66.67 25.83
N LEU A 70 -31.49 66.65 27.02
CA LEU A 70 -31.73 67.62 28.09
C LEU A 70 -31.31 69.06 27.72
N VAL A 71 -30.37 69.19 26.79
CA VAL A 71 -29.91 70.48 26.23
C VAL A 71 -30.55 70.79 24.85
N GLY A 72 -31.55 70.00 24.45
CA GLY A 72 -32.30 70.19 23.20
C GLY A 72 -31.57 69.76 21.93
N ALA A 73 -30.54 68.92 22.03
CA ALA A 73 -29.81 68.42 20.86
C ALA A 73 -30.61 67.36 20.10
N SER A 74 -30.68 67.48 18.76
CA SER A 74 -31.26 66.47 17.86
C SER A 74 -30.25 65.90 16.86
N ALA A 75 -29.09 66.55 16.72
CA ALA A 75 -27.98 66.08 15.91
C ALA A 75 -26.67 66.32 16.66
N LEU A 76 -25.68 65.46 16.41
CA LEU A 76 -24.33 65.56 16.95
C LEU A 76 -23.34 65.43 15.80
N THR A 77 -22.58 66.49 15.53
CA THR A 77 -21.47 66.44 14.58
C THR A 77 -20.17 66.51 15.31
N GLY A 78 -19.14 65.87 14.77
CA GLY A 78 -17.82 65.88 15.38
C GLY A 78 -16.92 64.81 14.81
N GLU A 79 -15.67 64.91 15.19
CA GLU A 79 -14.62 63.94 14.91
C GLU A 79 -14.09 63.42 16.25
N ALA A 80 -13.59 62.20 16.25
CA ALA A 80 -12.92 61.64 17.40
C ALA A 80 -11.64 60.93 16.98
N HIS A 81 -10.58 61.13 17.77
CA HIS A 81 -9.32 60.43 17.63
C HIS A 81 -9.28 59.34 18.69
N LEU A 82 -9.14 58.10 18.24
CA LEU A 82 -9.07 56.91 19.06
C LEU A 82 -7.70 56.25 18.86
N THR A 83 -6.98 55.95 19.93
CA THR A 83 -5.85 55.02 19.87
C THR A 83 -6.16 53.80 20.70
N LEU A 84 -6.21 52.63 20.07
CA LEU A 84 -6.36 51.35 20.75
C LEU A 84 -4.98 50.85 21.19
N HIS A 85 -4.76 50.71 22.50
CA HIS A 85 -3.55 50.08 23.04
C HIS A 85 -3.81 48.60 23.30
N ALA A 86 -3.38 47.78 22.35
CA ALA A 86 -3.47 46.34 22.43
C ALA A 86 -2.19 45.74 23.03
N LYS A 87 -2.36 44.65 23.79
CA LYS A 87 -1.27 43.75 24.20
C LYS A 87 -1.47 42.41 23.53
N VAL A 88 -0.49 42.00 22.73
CA VAL A 88 -0.44 40.65 22.16
C VAL A 88 0.44 39.79 23.08
N THR A 89 -0.18 38.83 23.76
CA THR A 89 0.52 37.90 24.66
C THR A 89 0.72 36.57 23.96
N PHE A 90 1.97 36.11 23.84
CA PHE A 90 2.34 34.83 23.24
C PHE A 90 3.43 34.15 24.09
N GLY A 91 3.06 33.07 24.79
CA GLY A 91 3.93 32.47 25.80
C GLY A 91 4.27 33.47 26.91
N SER A 92 5.57 33.72 27.15
CA SER A 92 6.05 34.75 28.07
C SER A 92 6.24 36.13 27.42
N THR A 93 6.06 36.23 26.11
CA THR A 93 6.29 37.46 25.34
C THR A 93 5.04 38.31 25.31
N VAL A 94 5.19 39.62 25.57
CA VAL A 94 4.11 40.61 25.47
C VAL A 94 4.54 41.70 24.50
N ILE A 95 3.75 41.89 23.43
CA ILE A 95 4.02 42.86 22.38
C ILE A 95 2.97 43.99 22.50
N PRO A 96 3.36 45.21 22.88
CA PRO A 96 2.46 46.35 22.88
C PRO A 96 2.24 46.86 21.46
N ILE A 97 1.00 47.17 21.10
CA ILE A 97 0.61 47.69 19.79
C ILE A 97 -0.34 48.86 19.99
N ALA A 98 -0.05 49.99 19.34
CA ALA A 98 -0.96 51.13 19.25
C ALA A 98 -1.59 51.16 17.86
N VAL A 99 -2.93 51.14 17.81
CA VAL A 99 -3.69 51.25 16.56
C VAL A 99 -4.44 52.59 16.57
N PRO A 100 -3.97 53.60 15.83
CA PRO A 100 -4.70 54.85 15.67
C PRO A 100 -5.91 54.64 14.75
N VAL A 101 -7.03 55.27 15.11
CA VAL A 101 -8.31 55.23 14.41
C VAL A 101 -8.95 56.61 14.48
N ASP A 102 -9.19 57.20 13.31
CA ASP A 102 -9.96 58.43 13.19
C ASP A 102 -11.43 58.09 12.97
N LEU A 103 -12.29 58.59 13.85
CA LEU A 103 -13.72 58.34 13.88
C LEU A 103 -14.48 59.56 13.33
N ALA A 104 -15.44 59.33 12.44
CA ALA A 104 -16.32 60.35 11.92
C ALA A 104 -17.78 59.86 11.89
N THR A 105 -18.73 60.81 11.85
CA THR A 105 -20.16 60.48 11.75
C THR A 105 -20.47 59.77 10.44
N GLU A 106 -21.16 58.64 10.52
CA GLU A 106 -21.66 57.93 9.34
C GLU A 106 -23.06 58.45 8.96
N GLY A 107 -23.22 58.94 7.72
CA GLY A 107 -24.50 59.40 7.20
C GLY A 107 -25.00 60.73 7.81
N THR A 108 -26.32 60.93 7.85
CA THR A 108 -26.90 62.17 8.38
C THR A 108 -26.84 62.19 9.92
N PRO A 109 -26.19 63.20 10.54
CA PRO A 109 -26.08 63.29 11.99
C PRO A 109 -27.45 63.34 12.66
N SER A 110 -27.84 62.25 13.34
CA SER A 110 -29.12 62.11 14.03
C SER A 110 -28.89 61.51 15.41
N LEU A 111 -29.52 62.08 16.44
CA LEU A 111 -29.49 61.61 17.83
C LEU A 111 -30.75 60.80 18.20
N ASN A 112 -31.28 59.96 17.29
CA ASN A 112 -32.50 59.19 17.58
C ASN A 112 -32.32 57.69 17.28
N PRO A 113 -32.12 56.82 18.30
CA PRO A 113 -31.94 57.10 19.73
C PRO A 113 -30.48 57.40 20.14
N SER A 114 -29.53 57.28 19.22
CA SER A 114 -28.09 57.46 19.42
C SER A 114 -27.42 57.94 18.13
N THR A 115 -26.21 58.49 18.23
CA THR A 115 -25.33 58.75 17.08
C THR A 115 -24.15 57.79 17.09
N THR A 116 -23.73 57.33 15.92
CA THR A 116 -22.55 56.49 15.73
C THR A 116 -21.43 57.26 15.06
N LEU A 117 -20.21 57.13 15.59
CA LEU A 117 -18.98 57.47 14.89
C LEU A 117 -18.30 56.18 14.47
N VAL A 118 -17.86 56.10 13.22
CA VAL A 118 -17.15 54.94 12.69
C VAL A 118 -15.77 55.33 12.21
N GLY A 119 -14.82 54.41 12.34
CA GLY A 119 -13.47 54.60 11.85
C GLY A 119 -12.77 53.27 11.67
N ALA A 120 -11.73 53.27 10.85
CA ALA A 120 -10.93 52.11 10.55
C ALA A 120 -9.46 52.33 10.90
N GLY A 121 -8.82 51.31 11.46
CA GLY A 121 -7.39 51.25 11.72
C GLY A 121 -6.80 49.94 11.21
N ARG A 122 -5.50 49.74 11.45
CA ARG A 122 -4.80 48.51 11.07
C ARG A 122 -3.93 48.00 12.20
N PHE A 123 -4.10 46.72 12.53
CA PHE A 123 -3.09 45.97 13.28
C PHE A 123 -1.88 45.70 12.36
N PRO A 124 -0.65 45.85 12.87
CA PRO A 124 0.56 45.57 12.11
C PRO A 124 0.73 44.07 11.86
N SER A 125 1.54 43.73 10.87
CA SER A 125 1.92 42.34 10.59
C SER A 125 2.90 41.82 11.65
N LEU A 126 2.57 40.69 12.26
CA LEU A 126 3.40 39.98 13.24
C LEU A 126 3.85 38.61 12.70
N VAL A 127 4.94 38.08 13.25
CA VAL A 127 5.43 36.72 12.96
C VAL A 127 5.67 36.01 14.28
N PHE A 128 5.15 34.80 14.41
CA PHE A 128 5.32 33.96 15.59
C PHE A 128 6.22 32.77 15.25
N PRO A 129 7.40 32.63 15.89
CA PRO A 129 8.39 31.61 15.52
C PRO A 129 8.05 30.21 16.05
N GLU A 130 7.09 30.10 16.98
CA GLU A 130 6.73 28.86 17.66
C GLU A 130 5.21 28.64 17.59
N SER A 131 4.75 27.42 17.90
CA SER A 131 3.32 27.12 18.05
C SER A 131 2.81 27.54 19.41
N GLY A 132 1.59 28.07 19.50
CA GLY A 132 0.98 28.50 20.76
C GLY A 132 -0.26 29.35 20.56
N ALA A 133 -0.85 29.86 21.64
CA ALA A 133 -1.98 30.78 21.57
C ALA A 133 -1.50 32.22 21.74
N ALA A 134 -1.78 33.06 20.74
CA ALA A 134 -1.59 34.51 20.80
C ALA A 134 -2.90 35.18 21.25
N ALA A 135 -2.91 35.75 22.44
CA ALA A 135 -4.04 36.52 22.94
C ALA A 135 -3.91 37.99 22.59
N VAL A 136 -4.96 38.59 22.04
CA VAL A 136 -5.02 40.02 21.72
C VAL A 136 -5.99 40.68 22.69
N ASP A 137 -5.46 41.45 23.63
CA ASP A 137 -6.25 42.14 24.66
C ASP A 137 -6.14 43.67 24.46
N ILE A 138 -7.28 44.38 24.39
CA ILE A 138 -7.34 45.86 24.34
C ILE A 138 -7.30 46.39 25.77
N THR A 139 -6.10 46.77 26.23
CA THR A 139 -5.90 47.11 27.64
C THR A 139 -6.25 48.55 27.98
N GLU A 140 -6.13 49.45 27.02
CA GLU A 140 -6.41 50.88 27.19
C GLU A 140 -6.85 51.49 25.85
N THR A 141 -7.64 52.55 25.93
CA THR A 141 -8.09 53.30 24.75
C THR A 141 -7.97 54.80 25.02
N ASP A 142 -7.18 55.50 24.22
CA ASP A 142 -7.13 56.96 24.24
C ASP A 142 -8.22 57.49 23.32
N LEU A 143 -9.36 57.90 23.90
CA LEU A 143 -10.49 58.42 23.13
C LEU A 143 -10.71 59.91 23.44
N VAL A 144 -10.40 60.75 22.45
CA VAL A 144 -10.59 62.20 22.50
C VAL A 144 -11.57 62.59 21.42
N MET A 145 -12.62 63.33 21.78
CA MET A 145 -13.67 63.74 20.84
C MET A 145 -13.83 65.25 20.84
N ARG A 146 -14.07 65.82 19.67
CA ARG A 146 -14.50 67.21 19.48
C ARG A 146 -15.91 67.22 18.93
N LEU A 147 -16.88 67.60 19.76
CA LEU A 147 -18.30 67.44 19.47
C LEU A 147 -19.02 68.78 19.39
N THR A 148 -20.02 68.86 18.52
CA THR A 148 -20.92 70.01 18.35
C THR A 148 -22.38 69.54 18.29
N PRO A 149 -23.08 69.48 19.43
CA PRO A 149 -24.52 69.20 19.46
C PRO A 149 -25.35 70.35 18.90
N ARG A 150 -26.28 70.03 17.99
CA ARG A 150 -27.15 70.96 17.27
C ARG A 150 -28.63 70.70 17.59
N LYS A 151 -29.42 71.77 17.63
CA LYS A 151 -30.89 71.73 17.75
C LYS A 151 -31.56 71.32 16.43
N PRO A 152 -32.88 71.01 16.44
CA PRO A 152 -33.63 70.70 15.22
C PRO A 152 -33.60 71.80 14.14
N ASP A 153 -33.46 73.06 14.57
CA ASP A 153 -33.35 74.23 13.68
C ASP A 153 -31.94 74.47 13.13
N GLY A 154 -30.96 73.62 13.48
CA GLY A 154 -29.55 73.74 13.09
C GLY A 154 -28.72 74.70 13.95
N SER A 155 -29.34 75.41 14.89
CA SER A 155 -28.61 76.30 15.82
C SER A 155 -27.81 75.52 16.88
N ASP A 156 -26.85 76.18 17.51
CA ASP A 156 -26.06 75.60 18.61
C ASP A 156 -26.94 75.35 19.85
N THR A 157 -26.66 74.25 20.54
CA THR A 157 -27.16 74.03 21.91
C THR A 157 -26.36 74.86 22.91
N GLY A 158 -26.81 74.91 24.17
CA GLY A 158 -26.08 75.59 25.25
C GLY A 158 -24.70 74.99 25.58
N LEU A 159 -24.36 73.84 24.99
CA LEU A 159 -23.03 73.21 25.13
C LEU A 159 -21.99 73.78 24.17
N GLY A 160 -22.40 74.38 23.05
CA GLY A 160 -21.49 74.79 21.98
C GLY A 160 -20.62 73.64 21.46
N THR A 161 -19.49 73.97 20.83
CA THR A 161 -18.45 72.99 20.49
C THR A 161 -17.54 72.77 21.69
N PHE A 162 -17.27 71.51 22.05
CA PHE A 162 -16.40 71.17 23.16
C PHE A 162 -15.54 69.94 22.86
N ASP A 163 -14.42 69.84 23.58
CA ASP A 163 -13.55 68.67 23.59
C ASP A 163 -13.80 67.85 24.85
N THR A 164 -13.78 66.53 24.72
CA THR A 164 -13.95 65.59 25.84
C THR A 164 -12.97 64.44 25.72
N VAL A 165 -12.43 64.01 26.86
CA VAL A 165 -11.56 62.83 26.98
C VAL A 165 -12.35 61.75 27.70
N CYS A 166 -12.65 60.66 27.01
CA CYS A 166 -13.41 59.56 27.57
C CYS A 166 -12.51 58.61 28.36
N ARG A 167 -13.05 58.05 29.46
CA ARG A 167 -12.38 57.04 30.28
C ARG A 167 -13.02 55.68 30.06
N GLN A 168 -12.21 54.67 29.77
CA GLN A 168 -12.68 53.29 29.71
C GLN A 168 -13.15 52.83 31.10
N ASN A 169 -14.27 52.12 31.15
CA ASN A 169 -14.81 51.58 32.40
C ASN A 169 -13.90 50.46 32.96
N PRO A 170 -13.64 50.43 34.28
CA PRO A 170 -12.80 49.40 34.88
C PRO A 170 -13.50 48.02 34.92
N GLY A 171 -12.69 46.95 34.90
CA GLY A 171 -13.17 45.58 35.15
C GLY A 171 -13.92 44.91 33.99
N GLN A 172 -13.95 45.52 32.80
CA GLN A 172 -14.55 44.92 31.61
C GLN A 172 -13.65 43.87 30.97
N PRO A 173 -14.21 42.86 30.28
CA PRO A 173 -13.41 41.95 29.48
C PRO A 173 -12.69 42.73 28.38
N THR A 174 -11.38 42.51 28.22
CA THR A 174 -10.54 43.21 27.23
C THR A 174 -10.12 42.33 26.06
N ARG A 175 -10.47 41.04 26.09
CA ARG A 175 -10.02 40.08 25.08
C ARG A 175 -10.76 40.26 23.77
N LEU A 176 -10.04 40.72 22.75
CA LEU A 176 -10.57 40.85 21.39
C LEU A 176 -10.53 39.51 20.67
N ALA A 177 -9.40 38.82 20.70
CA ALA A 177 -9.21 37.55 19.98
C ALA A 177 -8.22 36.62 20.67
N THR A 178 -8.31 35.34 20.36
CA THR A 178 -7.24 34.37 20.61
C THR A 178 -6.94 33.66 19.30
N VAL A 179 -5.71 33.83 18.81
CA VAL A 179 -5.22 33.25 17.55
C VAL A 179 -4.36 32.04 17.88
N SER A 180 -4.69 30.87 17.32
CA SER A 180 -3.88 29.67 17.49
C SER A 180 -2.80 29.58 16.40
N VAL A 181 -1.54 29.70 16.81
CA VAL A 181 -0.37 29.49 15.95
C VAL A 181 -0.05 28.01 15.93
N VAL A 182 -0.16 27.37 14.77
CA VAL A 182 0.00 25.92 14.61
C VAL A 182 0.99 25.62 13.48
N PHE A 183 1.70 24.50 13.57
CA PHE A 183 2.45 24.02 12.42
C PHE A 183 1.48 23.67 11.30
N PRO A 184 1.83 23.92 10.03
CA PRO A 184 1.04 23.41 8.93
C PRO A 184 0.94 21.89 9.04
N PRO A 185 -0.22 21.30 8.69
CA PRO A 185 -0.35 19.85 8.68
C PRO A 185 0.72 19.24 7.76
N ILE A 186 1.41 18.21 8.26
CA ILE A 186 2.36 17.45 7.45
C ILE A 186 1.52 16.67 6.43
N PRO A 187 1.77 16.80 5.11
CA PRO A 187 1.05 16.04 4.12
C PRO A 187 1.30 14.54 4.32
N ALA A 188 0.27 13.72 4.09
CA ALA A 188 0.45 12.27 4.07
C ALA A 188 1.49 11.88 3.00
N PRO A 189 2.18 10.73 3.16
CA PRO A 189 3.10 10.24 2.15
C PRO A 189 2.46 10.13 0.77
N ALA A 190 3.26 10.31 -0.28
CA ALA A 190 2.81 10.08 -1.64
C ALA A 190 2.45 8.60 -1.86
N THR A 191 1.36 8.35 -2.58
CA THR A 191 0.91 7.00 -2.95
C THR A 191 1.97 6.29 -3.78
N PRO A 192 2.36 5.04 -3.42
CA PRO A 192 3.26 4.23 -4.24
C PRO A 192 2.73 3.98 -5.65
N THR A 193 3.61 3.95 -6.63
CA THR A 193 3.28 3.71 -8.06
C THR A 193 4.06 2.53 -8.62
N GLY A 194 3.79 2.12 -9.86
CA GLY A 194 4.59 1.09 -10.54
C GLY A 194 4.59 -0.29 -9.85
N LEU A 195 3.52 -0.59 -9.10
CA LEU A 195 3.35 -1.87 -8.43
C LEU A 195 3.35 -3.01 -9.46
N ARG A 196 4.23 -3.99 -9.26
CA ARG A 196 4.45 -5.11 -10.17
C ARG A 196 4.91 -6.35 -9.41
N ALA A 197 4.65 -7.53 -10.00
CA ALA A 197 5.25 -8.77 -9.54
C ALA A 197 6.65 -8.95 -10.12
N THR A 198 7.58 -9.40 -9.29
CA THR A 198 8.95 -9.78 -9.69
C THR A 198 9.14 -11.30 -9.72
N ALA A 199 8.34 -12.03 -8.94
CA ALA A 199 8.28 -13.49 -8.99
C ALA A 199 6.90 -13.98 -8.52
N THR A 200 6.43 -15.08 -9.11
CA THR A 200 5.17 -15.73 -8.73
C THR A 200 5.40 -17.23 -8.58
N THR A 201 4.97 -17.78 -7.46
CA THR A 201 4.99 -19.22 -7.16
C THR A 201 3.55 -19.72 -6.94
N GLU A 202 3.42 -20.97 -6.52
CA GLU A 202 2.13 -21.58 -6.19
C GLU A 202 1.52 -20.95 -4.93
N THR A 203 2.35 -20.49 -3.98
CA THR A 203 1.87 -20.03 -2.66
C THR A 203 2.44 -18.68 -2.22
N ALA A 204 3.15 -18.00 -3.10
CA ALA A 204 3.75 -16.70 -2.82
C ALA A 204 3.90 -15.82 -4.06
N VAL A 205 3.82 -14.50 -3.85
CA VAL A 205 4.08 -13.46 -4.84
C VAL A 205 5.09 -12.46 -4.28
N SER A 206 6.17 -12.23 -5.01
CA SER A 206 7.14 -11.16 -4.72
C SER A 206 6.77 -9.92 -5.53
N LEU A 207 6.69 -8.78 -4.86
CA LEU A 207 6.26 -7.50 -5.38
C LEU A 207 7.39 -6.48 -5.31
N ALA A 208 7.37 -5.54 -6.25
CA ALA A 208 8.17 -4.32 -6.22
C ALA A 208 7.29 -3.14 -6.65
N TRP A 209 7.64 -1.95 -6.20
CA TRP A 209 6.97 -0.71 -6.58
C TRP A 209 7.98 0.44 -6.56
N ASP A 210 7.53 1.58 -7.07
CA ASP A 210 8.31 2.81 -7.10
C ASP A 210 7.88 3.69 -5.91
N THR A 211 8.86 4.24 -5.21
CA THR A 211 8.63 5.09 -4.05
C THR A 211 8.20 6.48 -4.49
N GLY A 212 7.26 7.09 -3.76
CA GLY A 212 6.97 8.52 -3.91
C GLY A 212 8.13 9.40 -3.45
N VAL A 213 8.01 10.72 -3.67
CA VAL A 213 9.05 11.72 -3.33
C VAL A 213 9.12 11.99 -1.83
N GLU A 214 8.04 11.73 -1.09
CA GLU A 214 7.91 12.00 0.34
C GLU A 214 8.41 10.83 1.22
N PRO A 215 8.96 11.11 2.43
CA PRO A 215 9.53 10.09 3.29
C PRO A 215 8.46 9.15 3.86
N ALA A 216 8.39 7.93 3.34
CA ALA A 216 7.69 6.82 3.99
C ALA A 216 8.62 6.16 5.02
N SER A 217 8.11 5.86 6.22
CA SER A 217 8.82 5.05 7.21
C SER A 217 8.63 3.55 6.96
N ARG A 218 7.48 3.16 6.42
CA ARG A 218 7.18 1.78 6.01
C ARG A 218 6.13 1.77 4.90
N TYR A 219 5.92 0.60 4.33
CA TYR A 219 4.87 0.28 3.38
C TYR A 219 3.98 -0.83 3.94
N GLU A 220 2.68 -0.72 3.69
CA GLU A 220 1.70 -1.75 4.02
C GLU A 220 1.17 -2.33 2.70
N VAL A 221 1.27 -3.66 2.59
CA VAL A 221 0.78 -4.42 1.44
C VAL A 221 -0.60 -4.95 1.78
N LEU A 222 -1.57 -4.62 0.93
CA LEU A 222 -2.95 -5.08 1.03
C LEU A 222 -3.20 -6.15 -0.02
N VAL A 223 -3.86 -7.24 0.39
CA VAL A 223 -4.29 -8.34 -0.45
C VAL A 223 -5.81 -8.39 -0.38
N ASP A 224 -6.48 -8.23 -1.50
CA ASP A 224 -7.95 -8.15 -1.60
C ASP A 224 -8.55 -7.11 -0.62
N GLY A 225 -7.82 -6.01 -0.42
CA GLY A 225 -8.20 -4.91 0.49
C GLY A 225 -7.79 -5.08 1.95
N ALA A 226 -7.26 -6.24 2.36
CA ALA A 226 -6.81 -6.51 3.73
C ALA A 226 -5.30 -6.34 3.88
N HIS A 227 -4.85 -5.56 4.88
CA HIS A 227 -3.43 -5.45 5.22
C HIS A 227 -2.88 -6.82 5.66
N THR A 228 -1.91 -7.33 4.91
CA THR A 228 -1.37 -8.69 5.08
C THR A 228 0.13 -8.70 5.36
N ALA A 229 0.87 -7.67 4.90
CA ALA A 229 2.31 -7.59 5.12
C ALA A 229 2.78 -6.14 5.28
N THR A 230 3.93 -5.97 5.91
CA THR A 230 4.61 -4.68 6.09
C THR A 230 6.04 -4.80 5.60
N ALA A 231 6.53 -3.76 4.92
CA ALA A 231 7.89 -3.69 4.40
C ALA A 231 8.53 -2.33 4.71
N THR A 232 9.85 -2.31 4.86
CA THR A 232 10.63 -1.07 5.02
C THR A 232 11.35 -0.67 3.73
N SER A 233 11.40 -1.57 2.75
CA SER A 233 11.90 -1.33 1.39
C SER A 233 10.74 -1.30 0.39
N ALA A 234 11.03 -0.85 -0.84
CA ALA A 234 10.06 -0.81 -1.95
C ALA A 234 9.78 -2.20 -2.57
N THR A 235 9.87 -3.24 -1.76
CA THR A 235 9.73 -4.65 -2.13
C THR A 235 9.10 -5.42 -0.98
N ALA A 236 8.29 -6.43 -1.31
CA ALA A 236 7.72 -7.34 -0.32
C ALA A 236 7.45 -8.72 -0.94
N THR A 237 7.44 -9.76 -0.12
CA THR A 237 6.97 -11.09 -0.53
C THR A 237 5.76 -11.45 0.32
N VAL A 238 4.65 -11.75 -0.33
CA VAL A 238 3.43 -12.25 0.31
C VAL A 238 3.41 -13.76 0.17
N THR A 239 3.35 -14.49 1.29
CA THR A 239 3.33 -15.96 1.35
C THR A 239 2.00 -16.48 1.89
N GLY A 240 1.77 -17.80 1.81
CA GLY A 240 0.54 -18.41 2.34
C GLY A 240 -0.67 -18.25 1.42
N LEU A 241 -0.44 -17.91 0.15
CA LEU A 241 -1.47 -17.82 -0.87
C LEU A 241 -1.88 -19.22 -1.34
N THR A 242 -3.11 -19.33 -1.83
CA THR A 242 -3.64 -20.56 -2.44
C THR A 242 -3.28 -20.62 -3.92
N ALA A 243 -2.75 -21.75 -4.38
CA ALA A 243 -2.39 -22.01 -5.78
C ALA A 243 -3.57 -21.79 -6.74
N GLY A 244 -3.25 -21.36 -7.97
CA GLY A 244 -4.24 -21.10 -9.02
C GLY A 244 -5.23 -19.96 -8.76
N THR A 245 -5.08 -19.20 -7.67
CA THR A 245 -6.01 -18.16 -7.23
C THR A 245 -5.53 -16.78 -7.67
N THR A 246 -6.47 -15.92 -8.10
CA THR A 246 -6.19 -14.52 -8.44
C THR A 246 -6.37 -13.65 -7.21
N TYR A 247 -5.36 -12.84 -6.90
CA TYR A 247 -5.36 -11.86 -5.81
C TYR A 247 -5.17 -10.45 -6.36
N ALA A 248 -5.81 -9.46 -5.75
CA ALA A 248 -5.56 -8.05 -6.00
C ALA A 248 -4.59 -7.50 -4.95
N PHE A 249 -3.43 -7.01 -5.38
CA PHE A 249 -2.44 -6.40 -4.52
C PHE A 249 -2.50 -4.88 -4.61
N GLN A 250 -2.38 -4.21 -3.47
CA GLN A 250 -2.19 -2.78 -3.36
C GLN A 250 -1.11 -2.48 -2.33
N VAL A 251 -0.47 -1.33 -2.45
CA VAL A 251 0.51 -0.87 -1.46
C VAL A 251 0.20 0.56 -1.07
N ARG A 252 0.31 0.87 0.23
CA ARG A 252 0.28 2.25 0.73
C ARG A 252 1.52 2.56 1.54
N ALA A 253 1.94 3.82 1.49
CA ALA A 253 3.05 4.33 2.29
C ALA A 253 2.53 4.82 3.64
N VAL A 254 3.34 4.67 4.71
CA VAL A 254 3.02 5.17 6.05
C VAL A 254 4.21 5.95 6.61
N ASP A 255 3.96 7.15 7.12
CA ASP A 255 4.98 8.01 7.73
C ASP A 255 5.36 7.56 9.16
N ALA A 256 6.28 8.29 9.79
CA ALA A 256 6.73 8.04 11.16
C ALA A 256 5.64 8.30 12.21
N ASN A 257 4.63 9.11 11.87
CA ASN A 257 3.51 9.46 12.74
C ASN A 257 2.34 8.46 12.61
N GLY A 258 2.42 7.51 11.67
CA GLY A 258 1.37 6.52 11.39
C GLY A 258 0.33 6.98 10.36
N THR A 259 0.52 8.13 9.72
CA THR A 259 -0.36 8.63 8.65
C THR A 259 -0.12 7.83 7.37
N ALA A 260 -1.17 7.22 6.83
CA ALA A 260 -1.11 6.43 5.62
C ALA A 260 -1.51 7.23 4.37
N SER A 261 -0.85 6.97 3.25
CA SER A 261 -1.31 7.39 1.92
C SER A 261 -2.59 6.63 1.53
N PRO A 262 -3.33 7.11 0.50
CA PRO A 262 -4.22 6.24 -0.25
C PRO A 262 -3.46 5.00 -0.79
N PRO A 263 -4.13 3.84 -0.94
CA PRO A 263 -3.53 2.68 -1.62
C PRO A 263 -3.22 2.98 -3.09
N SER A 264 -2.22 2.28 -3.63
CA SER A 264 -1.94 2.27 -5.07
C SER A 264 -3.12 1.74 -5.89
N GLU A 265 -3.06 1.93 -7.21
CA GLU A 265 -3.91 1.19 -8.14
C GLU A 265 -3.77 -0.33 -7.89
N PRO A 266 -4.88 -1.09 -7.94
CA PRO A 266 -4.85 -2.53 -7.73
C PRO A 266 -4.09 -3.23 -8.85
N PHE A 267 -3.16 -4.09 -8.47
CA PHE A 267 -2.40 -4.94 -9.37
C PHE A 267 -2.80 -6.41 -9.14
N THR A 268 -3.46 -7.01 -10.12
CA THR A 268 -3.96 -8.39 -10.02
C THR A 268 -2.91 -9.40 -10.49
N VAL A 269 -2.65 -10.41 -9.66
CA VAL A 269 -1.75 -11.53 -10.00
C VAL A 269 -2.44 -12.83 -9.69
N ARG A 270 -2.33 -13.79 -10.61
CA ARG A 270 -2.73 -15.17 -10.36
C ARG A 270 -1.52 -16.00 -9.94
N THR A 271 -1.60 -16.66 -8.79
CA THR A 271 -0.58 -17.63 -8.36
C THR A 271 -0.55 -18.84 -9.29
N LYS A 272 0.60 -19.52 -9.38
CA LYS A 272 0.75 -20.70 -10.23
C LYS A 272 -0.18 -21.84 -9.81
N LEU A 273 -0.63 -22.65 -10.77
CA LEU A 273 -1.62 -23.72 -10.55
C LEU A 273 -1.11 -24.93 -9.75
N GLY A 274 0.20 -25.04 -9.57
CA GLY A 274 0.78 -26.22 -8.94
C GLY A 274 1.51 -27.14 -9.90
N THR A 275 2.06 -28.22 -9.32
CA THR A 275 2.51 -29.39 -10.07
C THR A 275 1.40 -30.46 -10.10
N ALA A 276 1.04 -30.94 -11.29
CA ALA A 276 0.22 -32.14 -11.47
C ALA A 276 1.11 -33.39 -11.33
N VAL A 277 0.60 -34.39 -10.61
CA VAL A 277 1.28 -35.66 -10.40
C VAL A 277 0.45 -36.76 -11.03
N HIS A 278 1.04 -37.50 -11.96
CA HIS A 278 0.42 -38.64 -12.64
C HIS A 278 1.16 -39.92 -12.27
N PRO A 279 0.67 -40.69 -11.28
CA PRO A 279 1.20 -42.00 -10.95
C PRO A 279 0.61 -43.08 -11.86
N PHE A 280 1.43 -44.03 -12.29
CA PHE A 280 1.00 -45.20 -13.05
C PHE A 280 1.71 -46.46 -12.55
N HIS A 281 0.96 -47.55 -12.43
CA HIS A 281 1.52 -48.90 -12.35
C HIS A 281 1.87 -49.39 -13.75
N LEU A 282 3.06 -49.97 -13.87
CA LEU A 282 3.56 -50.59 -15.09
C LEU A 282 3.45 -52.11 -14.97
N THR A 283 2.81 -52.73 -15.95
CA THR A 283 2.82 -54.19 -16.09
C THR A 283 2.91 -54.59 -17.55
N GLY A 284 3.75 -55.54 -17.88
CA GLY A 284 3.83 -56.02 -19.26
C GLY A 284 4.96 -57.01 -19.45
N THR A 285 5.49 -57.03 -20.66
CA THR A 285 6.51 -58.00 -21.03
C THR A 285 7.56 -57.40 -21.96
N SER A 286 8.77 -57.94 -21.88
CA SER A 286 9.83 -57.68 -22.84
C SER A 286 10.26 -58.95 -23.54
N ARG A 287 10.29 -58.91 -24.87
CA ARG A 287 10.83 -59.97 -25.70
C ARG A 287 12.34 -59.78 -25.85
N ILE A 288 13.08 -60.80 -25.44
CA ILE A 288 14.53 -60.87 -25.58
C ILE A 288 14.83 -61.63 -26.87
N ALA A 289 15.39 -60.94 -27.86
CA ALA A 289 15.54 -61.46 -29.21
C ALA A 289 16.49 -62.65 -29.26
N ALA A 290 17.68 -62.51 -28.69
CA ALA A 290 18.72 -63.54 -28.70
C ALA A 290 18.29 -64.84 -27.99
N ALA A 291 17.58 -64.74 -26.87
CA ALA A 291 17.07 -65.90 -26.12
C ALA A 291 15.72 -66.43 -26.63
N ALA A 292 15.12 -65.79 -27.64
CA ALA A 292 13.77 -66.10 -28.13
C ALA A 292 12.74 -66.28 -26.99
N THR A 293 12.83 -65.46 -25.94
CA THR A 293 11.99 -65.56 -24.75
C THR A 293 11.31 -64.24 -24.42
N THR A 294 10.36 -64.30 -23.50
CA THR A 294 9.63 -63.16 -22.98
C THR A 294 9.80 -63.11 -21.47
N VAL A 295 10.13 -61.93 -20.95
CA VAL A 295 10.34 -61.66 -19.53
C VAL A 295 9.24 -60.71 -19.05
N ALA A 296 8.60 -61.01 -17.92
CA ALA A 296 7.63 -60.12 -17.31
C ALA A 296 8.34 -58.88 -16.75
N VAL A 297 7.79 -57.69 -17.01
CA VAL A 297 8.30 -56.41 -16.51
C VAL A 297 7.17 -55.74 -15.74
N ALA A 298 7.47 -55.33 -14.51
CA ALA A 298 6.56 -54.58 -13.67
C ALA A 298 7.29 -53.43 -12.99
N GLY A 299 6.58 -52.38 -12.60
CA GLY A 299 7.19 -51.17 -12.08
C GLY A 299 6.19 -50.07 -11.77
N ASP A 300 6.70 -48.89 -11.51
CA ASP A 300 5.91 -47.69 -11.26
C ASP A 300 6.53 -46.51 -12.04
N LEU A 301 5.67 -45.72 -12.67
CA LEU A 301 6.03 -44.50 -13.38
C LEU A 301 5.31 -43.31 -12.72
N ARG A 302 6.06 -42.30 -12.31
CA ARG A 302 5.52 -41.04 -11.79
C ARG A 302 5.99 -39.90 -12.68
N ILE A 303 5.03 -39.16 -13.25
CA ILE A 303 5.31 -37.95 -14.03
C ILE A 303 4.77 -36.74 -13.26
N GLU A 304 5.65 -35.77 -13.02
CA GLU A 304 5.31 -34.48 -12.44
C GLU A 304 5.35 -33.40 -13.53
N ALA A 305 4.21 -32.75 -13.76
CA ALA A 305 4.04 -31.74 -14.80
C ALA A 305 3.63 -30.40 -14.19
N ASP A 306 4.25 -29.31 -14.61
CA ASP A 306 3.83 -27.95 -14.26
C ASP A 306 2.46 -27.68 -14.91
N ARG A 307 1.44 -27.32 -14.13
CA ARG A 307 0.07 -27.18 -14.66
C ARG A 307 -0.13 -25.95 -15.53
N ASP A 308 0.71 -24.93 -15.40
CA ASP A 308 0.58 -23.69 -16.19
C ASP A 308 1.24 -23.86 -17.56
N SER A 309 2.45 -24.42 -17.59
CA SER A 309 3.24 -24.60 -18.83
C SER A 309 3.02 -25.95 -19.52
N GLY A 310 2.56 -26.97 -18.78
CA GLY A 310 2.54 -28.37 -19.23
C GLY A 310 3.92 -29.02 -19.26
N GLU A 311 4.98 -28.32 -18.84
CA GLU A 311 6.34 -28.84 -18.85
C GLU A 311 6.53 -29.94 -17.79
N HIS A 312 7.11 -31.07 -18.19
CA HIS A 312 7.46 -32.14 -17.24
C HIS A 312 8.66 -31.72 -16.40
N ARG A 313 8.46 -31.57 -15.09
CA ARG A 313 9.52 -31.23 -14.14
C ARG A 313 10.30 -32.45 -13.67
N ARG A 314 9.62 -33.59 -13.52
CA ARG A 314 10.23 -34.82 -12.99
C ARG A 314 9.60 -36.07 -13.58
N THR A 315 10.42 -37.07 -13.86
CA THR A 315 9.99 -38.39 -14.30
C THR A 315 10.72 -39.43 -13.46
N ASP A 316 10.00 -40.17 -12.64
CA ASP A 316 10.55 -41.28 -11.87
C ASP A 316 10.05 -42.59 -12.45
N LEU A 317 10.98 -43.41 -12.94
CA LEU A 317 10.71 -44.76 -13.39
C LEU A 317 11.38 -45.75 -12.43
N THR A 318 10.60 -46.66 -11.89
CA THR A 318 11.11 -47.78 -11.10
C THR A 318 10.67 -49.08 -11.74
N LEU A 319 11.59 -50.04 -11.81
CA LEU A 319 11.34 -51.38 -12.35
C LEU A 319 11.61 -52.41 -11.25
N ARG A 320 10.69 -53.35 -11.07
CA ARG A 320 10.77 -54.38 -10.04
C ARG A 320 11.58 -55.57 -10.54
N PRO A 321 12.35 -56.25 -9.66
CA PRO A 321 13.05 -57.47 -10.02
C PRO A 321 12.11 -58.54 -10.58
N THR A 322 12.61 -59.36 -11.50
CA THR A 322 11.83 -60.39 -12.20
C THR A 322 12.68 -61.64 -12.45
N LYS A 323 12.08 -62.67 -13.03
CA LYS A 323 12.78 -63.89 -13.47
C LYS A 323 12.63 -64.10 -14.96
N ALA A 324 13.76 -64.32 -15.63
CA ALA A 324 13.79 -64.74 -17.02
C ALA A 324 13.90 -66.26 -17.09
N ASN A 325 13.12 -66.88 -17.99
CA ASN A 325 13.18 -68.31 -18.26
C ASN A 325 13.41 -68.50 -19.77
N THR A 326 14.36 -69.34 -20.17
CA THR A 326 14.63 -69.63 -21.58
C THR A 326 15.15 -71.06 -21.76
N ARG A 327 15.45 -71.45 -23.00
CA ARG A 327 16.08 -72.72 -23.35
C ARG A 327 17.38 -72.50 -24.13
N LEU A 328 18.48 -73.03 -23.62
CA LEU A 328 19.73 -73.13 -24.36
C LEU A 328 19.57 -74.11 -25.53
N LEU A 329 19.96 -73.68 -26.73
CA LEU A 329 19.86 -74.49 -27.97
C LEU A 329 18.45 -75.06 -28.21
N GLY A 330 17.41 -74.38 -27.69
CA GLY A 330 16.01 -74.82 -27.79
C GLY A 330 15.61 -75.96 -26.85
N VAL A 331 16.54 -76.56 -26.10
CA VAL A 331 16.28 -77.80 -25.33
C VAL A 331 16.62 -77.70 -23.84
N LEU A 332 17.68 -77.02 -23.42
CA LEU A 332 18.11 -77.04 -22.02
C LEU A 332 17.50 -75.87 -21.22
N PRO A 333 16.70 -76.10 -20.17
CA PRO A 333 16.13 -75.02 -19.37
C PRO A 333 17.22 -74.16 -18.72
N ALA A 334 17.09 -72.85 -18.88
CA ALA A 334 17.92 -71.84 -18.24
C ALA A 334 17.04 -70.78 -17.58
N THR A 335 17.41 -70.34 -16.39
CA THR A 335 16.70 -69.32 -15.63
C THR A 335 17.66 -68.28 -15.10
N ALA A 336 17.23 -67.03 -15.02
CA ALA A 336 18.02 -65.94 -14.45
C ALA A 336 17.15 -65.03 -13.58
N ASP A 337 17.67 -64.66 -12.41
CA ASP A 337 17.13 -63.55 -11.63
C ASP A 337 17.57 -62.25 -12.31
N VAL A 338 16.63 -61.33 -12.52
CA VAL A 338 16.87 -60.07 -13.24
C VAL A 338 16.57 -58.92 -12.31
N VAL A 339 17.53 -58.02 -12.13
CA VAL A 339 17.40 -56.80 -11.34
C VAL A 339 17.66 -55.60 -12.25
N PHE A 340 16.85 -54.56 -12.09
CA PHE A 340 16.96 -53.33 -12.87
C PHE A 340 17.43 -52.19 -11.99
N THR A 341 18.27 -51.32 -12.53
CA THR A 341 18.62 -50.04 -11.91
C THR A 341 18.45 -48.95 -12.95
N VAL A 342 17.53 -48.03 -12.69
CA VAL A 342 17.21 -46.91 -13.58
C VAL A 342 18.09 -45.73 -13.22
N ASP A 343 18.94 -45.30 -14.14
CA ASP A 343 19.85 -44.16 -14.01
C ASP A 343 19.28 -42.95 -14.76
N GLY A 344 18.22 -42.40 -14.19
CA GLY A 344 17.47 -41.29 -14.76
C GLY A 344 16.40 -41.72 -15.77
N ALA A 345 15.27 -41.04 -15.71
CA ALA A 345 14.20 -41.11 -16.69
C ALA A 345 13.76 -39.69 -17.06
N ARG A 346 13.32 -39.52 -18.31
CA ARG A 346 12.75 -38.28 -18.82
C ARG A 346 11.50 -38.58 -19.63
N SER A 347 10.49 -37.73 -19.51
CA SER A 347 9.27 -37.82 -20.30
C SER A 347 9.05 -36.57 -21.14
N ALA A 348 8.49 -36.74 -22.33
CA ALA A 348 7.99 -35.66 -23.17
C ALA A 348 6.66 -36.07 -23.79
N VAL A 349 5.76 -35.11 -24.01
CA VAL A 349 4.54 -35.34 -24.80
C VAL A 349 4.62 -34.42 -26.02
N ALA A 350 4.54 -35.04 -27.20
CA ALA A 350 4.48 -34.32 -28.47
C ALA A 350 3.36 -34.95 -29.31
N GLU A 351 2.47 -34.12 -29.85
CA GLU A 351 1.36 -34.56 -30.72
C GLU A 351 0.51 -35.68 -30.10
N GLY A 352 0.26 -35.63 -28.78
CA GLY A 352 -0.52 -36.63 -28.04
C GLY A 352 0.22 -37.94 -27.74
N THR A 353 1.48 -38.08 -28.15
CA THR A 353 2.31 -39.25 -27.85
C THR A 353 3.21 -38.98 -26.65
N LEU A 354 3.04 -39.75 -25.57
CA LEU A 354 3.99 -39.78 -24.45
C LEU A 354 5.22 -40.58 -24.86
N THR A 355 6.40 -39.97 -24.72
CA THR A 355 7.69 -40.64 -24.85
C THR A 355 8.39 -40.65 -23.50
N VAL A 356 8.80 -41.83 -23.03
CA VAL A 356 9.60 -42.01 -21.81
C VAL A 356 10.94 -42.62 -22.20
N ALA A 357 12.03 -41.90 -21.94
CA ALA A 357 13.38 -42.40 -22.16
C ALA A 357 14.09 -42.61 -20.83
N ALA A 358 14.76 -43.74 -20.66
CA ALA A 358 15.49 -44.08 -19.45
C ALA A 358 16.75 -44.90 -19.75
N ASN A 359 17.76 -44.72 -18.92
CA ASN A 359 18.97 -45.54 -18.95
C ASN A 359 18.82 -46.64 -17.90
N VAL A 360 18.83 -47.91 -18.32
CA VAL A 360 18.56 -49.03 -17.43
C VAL A 360 19.75 -49.97 -17.41
N THR A 361 20.40 -50.07 -16.25
CA THR A 361 21.37 -51.13 -16.00
C THR A 361 20.62 -52.42 -15.68
N ILE A 362 20.92 -53.49 -16.43
CA ILE A 362 20.32 -54.80 -16.22
C ILE A 362 21.36 -55.68 -15.53
N ALA A 363 21.02 -56.23 -14.38
CA ALA A 363 21.86 -57.14 -13.62
C ALA A 363 21.27 -58.54 -13.57
N LEU A 364 22.13 -59.55 -13.68
CA LEU A 364 21.78 -60.96 -13.61
C LEU A 364 22.55 -61.60 -12.43
N PRO A 365 22.16 -61.31 -11.17
CA PRO A 365 22.91 -61.74 -10.00
C PRO A 365 23.02 -63.27 -9.87
N ARG A 366 22.09 -64.00 -10.50
CA ARG A 366 22.06 -65.47 -10.50
C ARG A 366 21.56 -66.00 -11.83
N VAL A 367 22.33 -66.93 -12.42
CA VAL A 367 21.99 -67.65 -13.65
C VAL A 367 22.10 -69.15 -13.39
N THR A 368 21.10 -69.91 -13.80
CA THR A 368 20.97 -71.35 -13.57
C THR A 368 20.69 -72.06 -14.88
N VAL A 369 21.38 -73.16 -15.17
CA VAL A 369 21.18 -74.03 -16.35
C VAL A 369 21.00 -75.46 -15.87
N LEU A 370 19.94 -76.15 -16.30
CA LEU A 370 19.59 -77.51 -15.83
C LEU A 370 19.48 -77.63 -14.30
N GLY A 371 19.10 -76.55 -13.62
CA GLY A 371 19.03 -76.49 -12.15
C GLY A 371 20.37 -76.23 -11.46
N TYR A 372 21.49 -76.20 -12.18
CA TYR A 372 22.82 -75.87 -11.65
C TYR A 372 23.12 -74.39 -11.81
N VAL A 373 23.61 -73.75 -10.74
CA VAL A 373 24.01 -72.34 -10.76
C VAL A 373 25.31 -72.20 -11.56
N VAL A 374 25.22 -71.58 -12.73
CA VAL A 374 26.36 -71.35 -13.62
C VAL A 374 26.99 -69.98 -13.41
N SER A 375 26.24 -69.05 -12.82
CA SER A 375 26.74 -67.74 -12.40
C SER A 375 26.02 -67.30 -11.13
N GLN A 376 26.77 -66.82 -10.15
CA GLN A 376 26.25 -66.17 -8.96
C GLN A 376 27.19 -65.02 -8.59
N SER A 377 26.93 -63.86 -9.18
CA SER A 377 27.80 -62.70 -9.06
C SER A 377 26.96 -61.44 -8.95
N PRO A 378 27.08 -60.68 -7.83
CA PRO A 378 26.36 -59.42 -7.67
C PRO A 378 26.83 -58.35 -8.66
N THR A 379 27.98 -58.55 -9.31
CA THR A 379 28.54 -57.64 -10.33
C THR A 379 28.20 -58.05 -11.75
N CYS A 380 27.45 -59.13 -11.98
CA CYS A 380 27.00 -59.52 -13.31
C CYS A 380 25.94 -58.55 -13.82
N ARG A 381 26.33 -57.61 -14.68
CA ARG A 381 25.48 -56.54 -15.19
C ARG A 381 25.91 -56.07 -16.58
N THR A 382 25.05 -55.32 -17.26
CA THR A 382 25.41 -54.65 -18.51
C THR A 382 26.57 -53.66 -18.28
N GLU A 383 27.53 -53.63 -19.20
CA GLU A 383 28.72 -52.78 -19.14
C GLU A 383 28.35 -51.30 -19.22
N THR A 384 27.42 -50.97 -20.10
CA THR A 384 26.75 -49.68 -20.16
C THR A 384 25.25 -49.85 -19.86
N PRO A 385 24.55 -48.80 -19.41
CA PRO A 385 23.10 -48.83 -19.31
C PRO A 385 22.47 -49.04 -20.69
N ALA A 386 21.40 -49.84 -20.74
CA ALA A 386 20.56 -49.94 -21.93
C ALA A 386 19.71 -48.67 -22.05
N GLU A 387 19.81 -47.96 -23.17
CA GLU A 387 18.92 -46.84 -23.47
C GLU A 387 17.57 -47.40 -23.94
N ILE A 388 16.52 -47.16 -23.16
CA ILE A 388 15.16 -47.61 -23.48
C ILE A 388 14.30 -46.38 -23.76
N THR A 389 13.72 -46.33 -24.95
CA THR A 389 12.72 -45.32 -25.32
C THR A 389 11.38 -46.01 -25.53
N LEU A 390 10.43 -45.67 -24.67
CA LEU A 390 9.04 -46.11 -24.71
C LEU A 390 8.18 -45.01 -25.32
N ARG A 391 7.25 -45.39 -26.20
CA ARG A 391 6.28 -44.48 -26.81
C ARG A 391 4.87 -44.99 -26.56
N SER A 392 3.96 -44.09 -26.25
CA SER A 392 2.57 -44.47 -26.04
C SER A 392 1.88 -44.82 -27.33
N THR A 393 0.96 -45.77 -27.24
CA THR A 393 -0.03 -46.03 -28.28
C THR A 393 -1.15 -44.97 -28.22
N PRO A 394 -1.98 -44.83 -29.29
CA PRO A 394 -3.01 -43.78 -29.37
C PRO A 394 -4.11 -43.83 -28.29
N ASP A 395 -4.25 -44.94 -27.58
CA ASP A 395 -5.17 -45.13 -26.45
C ASP A 395 -4.68 -44.49 -25.13
N PHE A 396 -3.47 -43.94 -25.10
CA PHE A 396 -2.94 -43.30 -23.91
C PHE A 396 -3.68 -42.01 -23.54
N THR A 397 -4.07 -41.91 -22.28
CA THR A 397 -4.49 -40.65 -21.67
C THR A 397 -3.74 -40.39 -20.36
N PRO A 398 -3.49 -39.12 -20.00
CA PRO A 398 -2.84 -38.78 -18.72
C PRO A 398 -3.61 -39.20 -17.45
N THR A 399 -4.90 -39.54 -17.58
CA THR A 399 -5.77 -39.90 -16.45
C THR A 399 -5.99 -41.40 -16.33
N THR A 400 -6.10 -42.14 -17.44
CA THR A 400 -6.39 -43.59 -17.43
C THR A 400 -5.17 -44.45 -17.72
N GLY A 401 -4.08 -43.87 -18.23
CA GLY A 401 -2.94 -44.63 -18.74
C GLY A 401 -3.18 -45.11 -20.18
N GLY A 402 -2.58 -46.23 -20.57
CA GLY A 402 -2.57 -46.78 -21.94
C GLY A 402 -1.41 -47.74 -22.14
N SER A 403 -1.05 -48.11 -23.37
CA SER A 403 0.14 -48.93 -23.62
C SER A 403 1.36 -48.09 -23.98
N LEU A 404 2.54 -48.53 -23.54
CA LEU A 404 3.85 -48.04 -23.93
C LEU A 404 4.60 -49.16 -24.67
N ASP A 405 5.03 -48.89 -25.88
CA ASP A 405 5.83 -49.79 -26.71
C ASP A 405 7.24 -49.22 -26.95
N GLY A 406 8.24 -50.07 -26.96
CA GLY A 406 9.62 -49.67 -27.23
C GLY A 406 10.47 -50.79 -27.80
N ALA A 407 11.57 -50.40 -28.44
CA ALA A 407 12.62 -51.30 -28.85
C ALA A 407 13.94 -50.83 -28.23
N TYR A 408 14.82 -51.78 -27.91
CA TYR A 408 16.09 -51.47 -27.26
C TYR A 408 17.14 -52.54 -27.56
N THR A 409 18.39 -52.15 -27.37
CA THR A 409 19.56 -53.03 -27.45
C THR A 409 20.01 -53.31 -26.03
N ILE A 410 20.25 -54.58 -25.71
CA ILE A 410 20.88 -54.96 -24.44
C ILE A 410 22.39 -54.92 -24.66
N PRO A 411 23.14 -54.04 -23.98
CA PRO A 411 24.59 -54.00 -24.08
C PRO A 411 25.23 -55.30 -23.59
N ALA A 412 26.52 -55.47 -23.89
CA ALA A 412 27.27 -56.60 -23.36
C ALA A 412 27.23 -56.63 -21.83
N PHE A 413 27.15 -57.82 -21.26
CA PHE A 413 27.30 -58.08 -19.83
C PHE A 413 28.76 -58.28 -19.47
N THR A 414 29.13 -57.76 -18.30
CA THR A 414 30.43 -57.94 -17.65
C THR A 414 30.22 -58.45 -16.22
N GLY A 415 31.29 -58.97 -15.61
CA GLY A 415 31.27 -59.40 -14.21
C GLY A 415 30.48 -60.68 -13.91
N CYS A 416 30.15 -61.49 -14.93
CA CYS A 416 29.38 -62.73 -14.80
C CYS A 416 30.24 -63.99 -14.59
N GLY A 417 31.55 -63.83 -14.38
CA GLY A 417 32.51 -64.93 -14.20
C GLY A 417 32.69 -65.76 -15.47
N SER A 418 32.83 -67.08 -15.32
CA SER A 418 32.96 -68.04 -16.43
C SER A 418 31.73 -68.08 -17.35
N ALA A 419 30.56 -67.63 -16.87
CA ALA A 419 29.33 -67.58 -17.66
C ALA A 419 29.20 -66.33 -18.53
N THR A 420 30.16 -65.39 -18.52
CA THR A 420 30.07 -64.12 -19.27
C THR A 420 29.83 -64.33 -20.76
N GLY A 421 30.54 -65.28 -21.39
CA GLY A 421 30.32 -65.62 -22.80
C GLY A 421 28.90 -66.12 -23.06
N LEU A 422 28.43 -67.04 -22.22
CA LEU A 422 27.08 -67.60 -22.31
C LEU A 422 25.99 -66.54 -22.17
N VAL A 423 26.10 -65.68 -21.15
CA VAL A 423 25.16 -64.59 -20.90
C VAL A 423 25.08 -63.65 -22.10
N ASN A 424 26.22 -63.26 -22.66
CA ASN A 424 26.25 -62.39 -23.83
C ASN A 424 25.63 -63.04 -25.08
N THR A 425 25.80 -64.35 -25.28
CA THR A 425 25.17 -65.05 -26.42
C THR A 425 23.64 -65.15 -26.31
N LEU A 426 23.09 -65.13 -25.10
CA LEU A 426 21.65 -65.35 -24.87
C LEU A 426 20.88 -64.06 -24.62
N ALA A 427 21.50 -63.05 -24.00
CA ALA A 427 20.80 -61.87 -23.52
C ALA A 427 21.22 -60.58 -24.24
N ALA A 428 22.48 -60.44 -24.65
CA ALA A 428 22.96 -59.22 -25.28
C ALA A 428 22.61 -59.17 -26.77
N GLY A 429 22.43 -57.96 -27.30
CA GLY A 429 22.18 -57.72 -28.71
C GLY A 429 20.95 -56.84 -28.99
N PRO A 430 20.76 -56.44 -30.26
CA PRO A 430 19.67 -55.58 -30.69
C PRO A 430 18.35 -56.36 -30.88
N GLY A 431 17.28 -55.64 -31.19
CA GLY A 431 16.00 -56.22 -31.60
C GLY A 431 15.09 -56.67 -30.46
N ASN A 432 15.43 -56.33 -29.21
CA ASN A 432 14.54 -56.56 -28.08
C ASN A 432 13.39 -55.57 -28.13
N THR A 433 12.21 -56.03 -27.76
CA THR A 433 11.02 -55.19 -27.68
C THR A 433 10.43 -55.25 -26.28
N VAL A 434 9.73 -54.20 -25.90
CA VAL A 434 9.03 -54.10 -24.62
C VAL A 434 7.66 -53.48 -24.84
N ARG A 435 6.66 -54.06 -24.20
CA ARG A 435 5.29 -53.58 -24.17
C ARG A 435 4.82 -53.54 -22.73
N LEU A 436 4.48 -52.36 -22.24
CA LEU A 436 4.01 -52.11 -20.88
C LEU A 436 2.62 -51.49 -20.94
N ALA A 437 1.69 -51.99 -20.14
CA ALA A 437 0.45 -51.29 -19.83
C ALA A 437 0.68 -50.36 -18.64
N LEU A 438 0.22 -49.12 -18.78
CA LEU A 438 0.15 -48.10 -17.75
C LEU A 438 -1.27 -48.07 -17.24
N THR A 439 -1.42 -48.26 -15.94
CA THR A 439 -2.71 -48.19 -15.26
C THR A 439 -2.62 -47.17 -14.15
N SER A 440 -3.61 -46.29 -14.04
CA SER A 440 -3.73 -45.44 -12.85
C SER A 440 -3.91 -46.33 -11.62
N PRO A 441 -3.25 -46.03 -10.48
CA PRO A 441 -3.49 -46.69 -9.22
C PRO A 441 -4.94 -46.53 -8.72
#